data_AF-A0A553QCS3-F1
#
_entry.id   AF-A0A553QCS3-F1
#
_cell.length_a   1.000
_cell.length_b   1.000
_cell.length_c   1.000
_cell.angle_alpha   90.00
_cell.angle_beta   90.00
_cell.angle_gamma   90.00
#
_symmetry.space_group_name_H-M   'P 1'
#
loop_
_entity.id
_entity.type
_entity.pdbx_description
1 polymer ?
#
loop_
_entity_poly.entity_id
_entity_poly.type
_entity_poly.pdbx_seq_one_letter_code
_entity_poly.pdbx_strand_id
1 'polypeptide(L)'
;MLSVRIVTADYYMSSPLLELDPCYSEFRESEVRRVPVVRIFGATPAGQKTCLHLHGIFPYLYVPFDGSGQEVNNYLRQLAFSMDRALNISLGNPSSPVQHIFKVILVMGMPFYGYHEKEKVFMKIYLYNPQMVKRLSELLQAGAVMNKSFQPHEAHIPFLLQLFIDYNLYGMNLITLAAVKFRRSRATGEESINRGSDSKTESQWNPSMPSPATRETPYTRWEEENLPSSLVLEEVQRMSVCELEVDAVAADVLNFLEIENQIGRNPGLQAIWDDERHRRQQSSYTDIPESQDREFVEASDSELAFIKRFKEILRDKQFNVSLEDADSFPELSQYSAALSPDDLLCRPASQVHVHQDRNTGEAQLLATFLQQ
;
A
#
# COMPACT_ATOMS: atom_id res chain seq x y z
N MET A 1 9.23 5.44 17.52
CA MET A 1 9.21 5.46 16.05
C MET A 1 10.43 4.74 15.52
N LEU A 2 10.23 3.82 14.58
CA LEU A 2 11.31 3.10 13.90
C LEU A 2 11.27 3.48 12.42
N SER A 3 12.43 3.76 11.83
CA SER A 3 12.53 3.95 10.38
C SER A 3 13.45 2.90 9.76
N VAL A 4 13.05 2.35 8.62
CA VAL A 4 13.80 1.32 7.88
C VAL A 4 13.90 1.73 6.42
N ARG A 5 15.07 1.64 5.81
CA ARG A 5 15.24 1.86 4.37
C ARG A 5 14.69 0.67 3.60
N ILE A 6 13.88 0.92 2.57
CA ILE A 6 13.32 -0.12 1.70
C ILE A 6 14.35 -0.49 0.64
N VAL A 7 15.10 -1.59 0.84
CA VAL A 7 16.07 -2.09 -0.16
C VAL A 7 15.44 -3.17 -1.03
N THR A 8 14.70 -4.09 -0.43
CA THR A 8 14.01 -5.17 -1.14
C THR A 8 12.72 -5.52 -0.40
N ALA A 9 11.66 -5.81 -1.14
CA ALA A 9 10.39 -6.24 -0.57
C ALA A 9 9.93 -7.55 -1.23
N ASP A 10 9.44 -8.49 -0.42
CA ASP A 10 8.77 -9.70 -0.87
C ASP A 10 7.52 -9.96 -0.02
N TYR A 11 6.78 -11.04 -0.29
CA TYR A 11 5.64 -11.43 0.53
C TYR A 11 5.57 -12.94 0.67
N TYR A 12 4.95 -13.38 1.75
CA TYR A 12 4.67 -14.79 2.02
C TYR A 12 3.29 -14.93 2.67
N MET A 13 2.79 -16.16 2.73
CA MET A 13 1.49 -16.47 3.31
C MET A 13 1.67 -17.22 4.64
N SER A 14 1.24 -16.63 5.75
CA SER A 14 1.32 -17.21 7.11
C SER A 14 -0.05 -17.39 7.74
N SER A 15 -0.11 -18.09 8.88
CA SER A 15 -1.25 -17.99 9.80
C SER A 15 -1.32 -16.56 10.37
N PRO A 16 -2.52 -16.01 10.61
CA PRO A 16 -2.66 -14.69 11.22
C PRO A 16 -2.07 -14.68 12.62
N LEU A 17 -1.36 -13.61 12.96
CA LEU A 17 -0.87 -13.37 14.31
C LEU A 17 -1.90 -12.54 15.10
N LEU A 18 -2.17 -12.97 16.34
CA LEU A 18 -3.07 -12.23 17.24
C LEU A 18 -2.55 -10.79 17.43
N GLU A 19 -3.47 -9.82 17.46
CA GLU A 19 -3.21 -8.37 17.55
C GLU A 19 -2.59 -7.69 16.32
N LEU A 20 -1.97 -8.44 15.40
CA LEU A 20 -1.31 -7.88 14.21
C LEU A 20 -2.13 -8.09 12.93
N ASP A 21 -2.80 -9.24 12.82
CA ASP A 21 -3.62 -9.62 11.68
C ASP A 21 -5.08 -9.82 12.10
N PRO A 22 -6.04 -9.66 11.17
CA PRO A 22 -7.43 -10.01 11.46
C PRO A 22 -7.57 -11.54 11.58
N CYS A 23 -7.91 -12.03 12.78
CA CYS A 23 -8.15 -13.45 13.03
C CYS A 23 -9.55 -13.91 12.61
N TYR A 24 -10.52 -12.99 12.53
CA TYR A 24 -11.90 -13.29 12.16
C TYR A 24 -12.39 -12.32 11.07
N SER A 25 -13.06 -12.85 10.04
CA SER A 25 -13.70 -12.02 9.02
C SER A 25 -15.17 -11.82 9.37
N GLU A 26 -15.54 -10.61 9.81
CA GLU A 26 -16.95 -10.22 10.04
C GLU A 26 -17.81 -10.42 8.78
N PHE A 27 -17.23 -10.24 7.59
CA PHE A 27 -17.94 -10.37 6.32
C PHE A 27 -18.25 -11.83 5.96
N ARG A 28 -17.34 -12.76 6.29
CA ARG A 28 -17.49 -14.19 5.99
C ARG A 28 -18.05 -15.01 7.15
N GLU A 29 -18.12 -14.41 8.34
CA GLU A 29 -18.49 -15.07 9.59
C GLU A 29 -17.64 -16.33 9.82
N SER A 30 -16.34 -16.22 9.53
CA SER A 30 -15.39 -17.34 9.54
C SER A 30 -14.02 -16.91 10.05
N GLU A 31 -13.31 -17.89 10.63
CA GLU A 31 -11.91 -17.74 11.03
C GLU A 31 -11.00 -17.60 9.82
N VAL A 32 -10.08 -16.63 9.91
CA VAL A 32 -9.05 -16.41 8.91
C VAL A 32 -7.93 -17.43 9.12
N ARG A 33 -7.66 -18.25 8.10
CA ARG A 33 -6.63 -19.30 8.20
C ARG A 33 -5.26 -18.86 7.69
N ARG A 34 -5.24 -18.01 6.67
CA ARG A 34 -4.01 -17.55 6.03
C ARG A 34 -4.14 -16.09 5.60
N VAL A 35 -3.09 -15.33 5.88
CA VAL A 35 -2.96 -13.91 5.52
C VAL A 35 -1.64 -13.68 4.76
N PRO A 36 -1.60 -12.71 3.85
CA PRO A 36 -0.35 -12.29 3.23
C PRO A 36 0.39 -11.34 4.17
N VAL A 37 1.67 -11.61 4.39
CA VAL A 37 2.57 -10.74 5.15
C VAL A 37 3.68 -10.27 4.22
N VAL A 38 3.91 -8.97 4.19
CA VAL A 38 4.96 -8.37 3.36
C VAL A 38 6.23 -8.27 4.17
N ARG A 39 7.37 -8.72 3.63
CA ARG A 39 8.68 -8.55 4.27
C ARG A 39 9.47 -7.50 3.53
N ILE A 40 10.02 -6.57 4.28
CA ILE A 40 10.86 -5.49 3.79
C ILE A 40 12.23 -5.66 4.41
N PHE A 41 13.24 -5.78 3.57
CA PHE A 41 14.63 -5.83 3.97
C PHE A 41 15.29 -4.48 3.74
N GLY A 42 16.09 -4.06 4.72
CA GLY A 42 17.02 -2.96 4.54
C GLY A 42 17.74 -2.58 5.80
N ALA A 43 17.94 -1.28 6.04
CA ALA A 43 18.73 -0.80 7.16
C ALA A 43 18.07 0.38 7.87
N THR A 44 18.23 0.45 9.20
CA THR A 44 17.86 1.65 9.96
C THR A 44 18.78 2.83 9.59
N PRO A 45 18.41 4.09 9.90
CA PRO A 45 19.32 5.23 9.77
C PRO A 45 20.66 5.05 10.53
N ALA A 46 20.66 4.24 11.58
CA ALA A 46 21.86 3.85 12.33
C ALA A 46 22.69 2.74 11.64
N GLY A 47 22.25 2.22 10.50
CA GLY A 47 22.95 1.21 9.70
C GLY A 47 22.65 -0.25 10.08
N GLN A 48 21.72 -0.52 11.00
CA GLN A 48 21.39 -1.88 11.43
C GLN A 48 20.54 -2.60 10.39
N LYS A 49 21.00 -3.78 9.95
CA LYS A 49 20.27 -4.61 8.98
C LYS A 49 18.97 -5.11 9.62
N THR A 50 17.85 -4.74 9.03
CA THR A 50 16.51 -4.97 9.58
C THR A 50 15.63 -5.72 8.59
N CYS A 51 14.93 -6.74 9.09
CA CYS A 51 13.81 -7.39 8.42
C CYS A 51 12.51 -6.91 9.09
N LEU A 52 11.66 -6.26 8.31
CA LEU A 52 10.35 -5.76 8.74
C LEU A 52 9.24 -6.62 8.15
N HIS A 53 8.40 -7.20 8.99
CA HIS A 53 7.16 -7.89 8.61
C HIS A 53 6.00 -6.91 8.75
N LEU A 54 5.28 -6.66 7.66
CA LEU A 54 4.17 -5.73 7.60
C LEU A 54 2.85 -6.52 7.45
N HIS A 55 1.99 -6.34 8.44
CA HIS A 55 0.74 -7.09 8.66
C HIS A 55 -0.50 -6.29 8.28
N GLY A 56 -1.62 -6.98 8.06
CA GLY A 56 -2.93 -6.35 7.81
C GLY A 56 -3.11 -5.74 6.41
N ILE A 57 -2.36 -6.20 5.41
CA ILE A 57 -2.46 -5.71 4.01
C ILE A 57 -3.05 -6.82 3.16
N PHE A 58 -4.12 -6.52 2.41
CA PHE A 58 -4.75 -7.51 1.54
C PHE A 58 -4.80 -6.99 0.10
N PRO A 59 -4.45 -7.81 -0.90
CA PRO A 59 -4.59 -7.44 -2.30
C PRO A 59 -6.07 -7.19 -2.63
N TYR A 60 -6.32 -6.24 -3.53
CA TYR A 60 -7.67 -5.92 -3.96
C TYR A 60 -7.79 -5.68 -5.46
N LEU A 61 -9.02 -5.72 -5.94
CA LEU A 61 -9.41 -5.27 -7.28
C LEU A 61 -10.81 -4.64 -7.20
N TYR A 62 -11.17 -3.85 -8.21
CA TYR A 62 -12.49 -3.21 -8.28
C TYR A 62 -13.33 -3.77 -9.43
N VAL A 63 -14.65 -3.81 -9.23
CA VAL A 63 -15.63 -4.20 -10.24
C VAL A 63 -16.81 -3.23 -10.20
N PRO A 64 -17.35 -2.75 -11.34
CA PRO A 64 -18.51 -1.87 -11.34
C PRO A 64 -19.73 -2.52 -10.67
N PHE A 65 -20.45 -1.72 -9.87
CA PHE A 65 -21.69 -2.15 -9.23
C PHE A 65 -22.89 -1.60 -10.01
N ASP A 66 -23.63 -2.49 -10.66
CA ASP A 66 -24.77 -2.10 -11.52
C ASP A 66 -26.09 -1.92 -10.75
N GLY A 67 -26.02 -1.84 -9.42
CA GLY A 67 -27.19 -1.86 -8.53
C GLY A 67 -27.74 -3.28 -8.37
N SER A 68 -28.17 -3.62 -7.15
CA SER A 68 -28.91 -4.85 -6.88
C SER A 68 -30.37 -4.50 -6.58
N GLY A 69 -31.31 -5.19 -7.22
CA GLY A 69 -32.74 -5.15 -6.82
C GLY A 69 -33.04 -5.87 -5.50
N GLN A 70 -32.00 -6.30 -4.78
CA GLN A 70 -32.03 -7.00 -3.49
C GLN A 70 -31.21 -6.22 -2.46
N GLU A 71 -31.33 -6.59 -1.18
CA GLU A 71 -30.46 -6.08 -0.12
C GLU A 71 -28.98 -6.24 -0.49
N VAL A 72 -28.25 -5.12 -0.42
CA VAL A 72 -26.85 -5.00 -0.85
C VAL A 72 -25.96 -6.04 -0.18
N ASN A 73 -26.09 -6.22 1.15
CA ASN A 73 -25.24 -7.16 1.89
C ASN A 73 -25.41 -8.61 1.43
N ASN A 74 -26.64 -9.03 1.11
CA ASN A 74 -26.91 -10.37 0.61
C ASN A 74 -26.30 -10.55 -0.78
N TYR A 75 -26.40 -9.54 -1.64
CA TYR A 75 -25.77 -9.56 -2.96
C TYR A 75 -24.24 -9.70 -2.86
N LEU A 76 -23.59 -8.90 -2.00
CA LEU A 76 -22.13 -8.97 -1.81
C LEU A 76 -21.67 -10.34 -1.28
N ARG A 77 -22.42 -10.92 -0.32
CA ARG A 77 -22.13 -12.26 0.21
C ARG A 77 -22.29 -13.35 -0.85
N GLN A 78 -23.35 -13.28 -1.66
CA GLN A 78 -23.58 -14.20 -2.78
C GLN A 78 -22.49 -14.09 -3.84
N LEU A 79 -22.09 -12.86 -4.20
CA LEU A 79 -21.00 -12.60 -5.12
C LEU A 79 -19.69 -13.23 -4.62
N ALA A 80 -19.32 -12.99 -3.36
CA ALA A 80 -18.12 -13.56 -2.77
C ALA A 80 -18.14 -15.10 -2.76
N PHE A 81 -19.29 -15.72 -2.45
CA PHE A 81 -19.45 -17.17 -2.52
C PHE A 81 -19.31 -17.71 -3.96
N SER A 82 -19.89 -17.01 -4.94
CA SER A 82 -19.75 -17.37 -6.35
C SER A 82 -18.30 -17.25 -6.83
N MET A 83 -17.56 -16.24 -6.38
CA MET A 83 -16.13 -16.07 -6.68
C MET A 83 -15.29 -17.19 -6.09
N ASP A 84 -15.50 -17.53 -4.82
CA ASP A 84 -14.79 -18.63 -4.16
C ASP A 84 -15.02 -19.95 -4.89
N ARG A 85 -16.28 -20.24 -5.25
CA ARG A 85 -16.62 -21.44 -6.02
C ARG A 85 -15.96 -21.45 -7.39
N ALA A 86 -15.98 -20.34 -8.13
CA ALA A 86 -15.35 -20.23 -9.44
C ALA A 86 -13.83 -20.46 -9.36
N LEU A 87 -13.18 -19.88 -8.35
CA LEU A 87 -11.75 -20.09 -8.09
C LEU A 87 -11.45 -21.56 -7.73
N ASN A 88 -12.25 -22.17 -6.86
CA ASN A 88 -12.08 -23.58 -6.48
C ASN A 88 -12.26 -24.53 -7.68
N ILE A 89 -13.21 -24.26 -8.57
CA ILE A 89 -13.38 -24.99 -9.83
C ILE A 89 -12.15 -24.80 -10.74
N SER A 90 -11.68 -23.56 -10.91
CA SER A 90 -10.49 -23.25 -11.72
C SER A 90 -9.22 -23.92 -11.19
N LEU A 91 -9.11 -24.11 -9.87
CA LEU A 91 -8.03 -24.83 -9.21
C LEU A 91 -8.16 -26.36 -9.28
N GLY A 92 -9.20 -26.89 -9.95
CA GLY A 92 -9.44 -28.33 -10.08
C GLY A 92 -10.06 -28.98 -8.83
N ASN A 93 -10.46 -28.19 -7.83
CA ASN A 93 -10.98 -28.67 -6.55
C ASN A 93 -12.38 -28.10 -6.26
N PRO A 94 -13.42 -28.48 -7.01
CA PRO A 94 -14.75 -27.88 -6.93
C PRO A 94 -15.45 -28.08 -5.58
N SER A 95 -15.15 -29.16 -4.86
CA SER A 95 -15.72 -29.47 -3.54
C SER A 95 -14.95 -28.83 -2.38
N SER A 96 -13.91 -28.03 -2.66
CA SER A 96 -13.10 -27.40 -1.63
C SER A 96 -13.90 -26.34 -0.86
N PRO A 97 -13.88 -26.37 0.49
CA PRO A 97 -14.48 -25.32 1.32
C PRO A 97 -13.55 -24.10 1.49
N VAL A 98 -12.43 -24.03 0.74
CA VAL A 98 -11.45 -22.94 0.86
C VAL A 98 -12.07 -21.63 0.38
N GLN A 99 -11.97 -20.61 1.24
CA GLN A 99 -12.35 -19.24 0.94
C GLN A 99 -11.13 -18.47 0.43
N HIS A 100 -11.30 -17.71 -0.65
CA HIS A 100 -10.27 -16.88 -1.28
C HIS A 100 -10.54 -15.39 -1.09
N ILE A 101 -11.82 -15.01 -0.98
CA ILE A 101 -12.25 -13.65 -0.72
C ILE A 101 -12.25 -13.35 0.78
N PHE A 102 -11.60 -12.25 1.17
CA PHE A 102 -11.58 -11.78 2.55
C PHE A 102 -12.81 -10.94 2.89
N LYS A 103 -13.05 -9.87 2.12
CA LYS A 103 -14.23 -9.01 2.25
C LYS A 103 -14.54 -8.29 0.94
N VAL A 104 -15.80 -7.88 0.77
CA VAL A 104 -16.24 -7.02 -0.33
C VAL A 104 -16.94 -5.81 0.25
N ILE A 105 -16.58 -4.62 -0.24
CA ILE A 105 -17.17 -3.34 0.20
C ILE A 105 -17.61 -2.53 -1.01
N LEU A 106 -18.58 -1.63 -0.81
CA LEU A 106 -18.93 -0.64 -1.81
C LEU A 106 -18.11 0.64 -1.63
N VAL A 107 -17.61 1.15 -2.74
CA VAL A 107 -16.84 2.39 -2.81
C VAL A 107 -17.30 3.26 -3.97
N MET A 108 -17.14 4.57 -3.85
CA MET A 108 -17.37 5.53 -4.94
C MET A 108 -16.06 5.88 -5.61
N GLY A 109 -16.03 5.91 -6.94
CA GLY A 109 -14.86 6.35 -7.68
C GLY A 109 -15.19 6.78 -9.10
N MET A 110 -14.27 7.52 -9.72
CA MET A 110 -14.38 7.91 -11.11
C MET A 110 -13.51 6.97 -11.97
N PRO A 111 -14.07 6.31 -12.99
CA PRO A 111 -13.25 5.51 -13.90
C PRO A 111 -12.25 6.39 -14.64
N PHE A 112 -10.98 5.98 -14.68
CA PHE A 112 -9.93 6.72 -15.36
C PHE A 112 -10.03 6.67 -16.89
N TYR A 113 -10.41 5.51 -17.45
CA TYR A 113 -10.53 5.36 -18.90
C TYR A 113 -11.84 5.98 -19.42
N GLY A 114 -11.69 7.03 -20.23
CA GLY A 114 -12.80 7.80 -20.79
C GLY A 114 -13.19 9.01 -19.93
N TYR A 115 -13.98 9.92 -20.48
CA TYR A 115 -14.52 11.05 -19.73
C TYR A 115 -15.81 10.61 -19.02
N HIS A 116 -15.86 10.79 -17.70
CA HIS A 116 -17.04 10.53 -16.88
C HIS A 116 -17.36 11.79 -16.06
N GLU A 117 -18.58 12.29 -16.16
CA GLU A 117 -19.02 13.50 -15.45
C GLU A 117 -19.28 13.24 -13.95
N LYS A 118 -19.66 12.01 -13.60
CA LYS A 118 -20.07 11.63 -12.24
C LYS A 118 -19.33 10.39 -11.76
N GLU A 119 -19.16 10.30 -10.45
CA GLU A 119 -18.66 9.10 -9.78
C GLU A 119 -19.63 7.93 -9.97
N LYS A 120 -19.08 6.72 -9.94
CA LYS A 120 -19.82 5.46 -10.04
C LYS A 120 -19.53 4.62 -8.80
N VAL A 121 -20.48 3.76 -8.46
CA VAL A 121 -20.32 2.78 -7.38
C VAL A 121 -19.51 1.59 -7.91
N PHE A 122 -18.51 1.18 -7.15
CA PHE A 122 -17.69 0.01 -7.39
C PHE A 122 -17.73 -0.93 -6.18
N MET A 123 -17.55 -2.22 -6.43
CA MET A 123 -17.25 -3.23 -5.42
C MET A 123 -15.73 -3.38 -5.32
N LYS A 124 -15.15 -3.03 -4.17
CA LYS A 124 -13.75 -3.31 -3.83
C LYS A 124 -13.68 -4.69 -3.19
N ILE A 125 -13.02 -5.62 -3.86
CA ILE A 125 -12.93 -7.03 -3.48
C ILE A 125 -11.53 -7.29 -2.95
N TYR A 126 -11.43 -7.67 -1.68
CA TYR A 126 -10.17 -8.05 -1.04
C TYR A 126 -9.98 -9.57 -1.08
N LEU A 127 -8.77 -10.02 -1.42
CA LEU A 127 -8.43 -11.44 -1.47
C LEU A 127 -7.41 -11.79 -0.37
N TYR A 128 -7.36 -13.05 0.04
CA TYR A 128 -6.32 -13.54 0.94
C TYR A 128 -4.99 -13.74 0.23
N ASN A 129 -5.00 -14.32 -0.99
CA ASN A 129 -3.77 -14.65 -1.71
C ASN A 129 -3.56 -13.72 -2.93
N PRO A 130 -2.48 -12.92 -2.97
CA PRO A 130 -2.11 -12.07 -4.10
C PRO A 130 -2.07 -12.80 -5.45
N GLN A 131 -1.67 -14.06 -5.46
CA GLN A 131 -1.54 -14.85 -6.69
C GLN A 131 -2.90 -15.16 -7.34
N MET A 132 -4.00 -15.08 -6.59
CA MET A 132 -5.34 -15.37 -7.09
C MET A 132 -5.99 -14.20 -7.80
N VAL A 133 -5.47 -12.97 -7.65
CA VAL A 133 -6.03 -11.74 -8.24
C VAL A 133 -6.16 -11.86 -9.75
N LYS A 134 -5.08 -12.27 -10.44
CA LYS A 134 -5.07 -12.43 -11.90
C LYS A 134 -6.11 -13.46 -12.37
N ARG A 135 -6.16 -14.61 -11.72
CA ARG A 135 -7.11 -15.68 -12.06
C ARG A 135 -8.56 -15.24 -11.83
N LEU A 136 -8.82 -14.57 -10.71
CA LEU A 136 -10.15 -14.03 -10.43
C LEU A 136 -10.56 -13.00 -11.50
N SER A 137 -9.63 -12.15 -11.96
CA SER A 137 -9.90 -11.18 -13.01
C SER A 137 -10.32 -11.83 -14.34
N GLU A 138 -9.67 -12.93 -14.72
CA GLU A 138 -10.01 -13.70 -15.93
C GLU A 138 -11.39 -14.37 -15.80
N LEU A 139 -11.69 -14.96 -14.63
CA LEU A 139 -12.98 -15.59 -14.34
C LEU A 139 -14.15 -14.59 -14.32
N LEU A 140 -13.91 -13.38 -13.81
CA LEU A 140 -14.88 -12.29 -13.81
C LEU A 140 -15.20 -11.83 -15.24
N GLN A 141 -14.19 -11.67 -16.09
CA GLN A 141 -14.39 -11.29 -17.50
C GLN A 141 -15.10 -12.39 -18.30
N ALA A 142 -14.74 -13.66 -18.05
CA ALA A 142 -15.34 -14.81 -18.71
C ALA A 142 -16.81 -15.06 -18.33
N GLY A 143 -17.33 -14.37 -17.31
CA GLY A 143 -18.71 -14.54 -16.85
C GLY A 143 -18.95 -15.78 -16.00
N ALA A 144 -17.90 -16.41 -15.48
CA ALA A 144 -18.00 -17.59 -14.63
C ALA A 144 -18.62 -17.29 -13.25
N VAL A 145 -18.65 -16.01 -12.86
CA VAL A 145 -19.20 -15.53 -11.60
C VAL A 145 -20.61 -14.97 -11.85
N MET A 146 -21.62 -15.50 -11.17
CA MET A 146 -23.03 -15.07 -11.29
C MET A 146 -23.60 -15.04 -12.72
N ASN A 147 -22.99 -15.78 -13.67
CA ASN A 147 -23.35 -15.77 -15.09
C ASN A 147 -23.35 -14.37 -15.71
N LYS A 148 -22.44 -13.50 -15.25
CA LYS A 148 -22.33 -12.11 -15.68
C LYS A 148 -20.87 -11.75 -15.90
N SER A 149 -20.58 -11.15 -17.05
CA SER A 149 -19.25 -10.61 -17.33
C SER A 149 -19.07 -9.31 -16.55
N PHE A 150 -17.99 -9.26 -15.77
CA PHE A 150 -17.59 -8.11 -14.99
C PHE A 150 -16.26 -7.58 -15.52
N GLN A 151 -16.14 -6.27 -15.68
CA GLN A 151 -14.87 -5.62 -16.05
C GLN A 151 -14.05 -5.33 -14.78
N PRO A 152 -12.92 -6.02 -14.54
CA PRO A 152 -12.05 -5.73 -13.40
C PRO A 152 -11.26 -4.45 -13.67
N HIS A 153 -11.12 -3.63 -12.64
CA HIS A 153 -10.28 -2.44 -12.60
C HIS A 153 -9.13 -2.67 -11.61
N GLU A 154 -7.96 -2.11 -11.95
CA GLU A 154 -6.71 -2.22 -11.17
C GLU A 154 -6.18 -3.65 -10.91
N ALA A 155 -6.77 -4.68 -11.51
CA ALA A 155 -6.32 -6.07 -11.35
C ALA A 155 -4.91 -6.36 -11.91
N HIS A 156 -4.36 -5.46 -12.74
CA HIS A 156 -3.03 -5.57 -13.32
C HIS A 156 -1.92 -5.02 -12.40
N ILE A 157 -2.28 -4.27 -11.35
CA ILE A 157 -1.33 -3.68 -10.42
C ILE A 157 -0.81 -4.78 -9.49
N PRO A 158 0.51 -5.06 -9.45
CA PRO A 158 1.06 -6.07 -8.55
C PRO A 158 0.81 -5.73 -7.08
N PHE A 159 0.65 -6.75 -6.23
CA PHE A 159 0.35 -6.57 -4.80
C PHE A 159 1.35 -5.67 -4.05
N LEU A 160 2.66 -5.87 -4.27
CA LEU A 160 3.67 -5.01 -3.66
C LEU A 160 3.57 -3.57 -4.15
N LEU A 161 3.18 -3.36 -5.41
CA LEU A 161 3.01 -2.00 -5.95
C LEU A 161 1.76 -1.34 -5.37
N GLN A 162 0.66 -2.08 -5.17
CA GLN A 162 -0.52 -1.57 -4.46
C GLN A 162 -0.13 -1.05 -3.07
N LEU A 163 0.65 -1.84 -2.31
CA LEU A 163 1.16 -1.42 -1.00
C LEU A 163 1.97 -0.10 -1.09
N PHE A 164 2.86 0.01 -2.07
CA PHE A 164 3.71 1.20 -2.19
C PHE A 164 2.90 2.44 -2.55
N ILE A 165 1.85 2.29 -3.36
CA ILE A 165 0.93 3.37 -3.71
C ILE A 165 0.10 3.78 -2.49
N ASP A 166 -0.54 2.82 -1.82
CA ASP A 166 -1.47 3.06 -0.71
C ASP A 166 -0.79 3.77 0.47
N TYR A 167 0.45 3.42 0.78
CA TYR A 167 1.18 3.94 1.95
C TYR A 167 2.29 4.93 1.58
N ASN A 168 2.30 5.44 0.35
CA ASN A 168 3.27 6.43 -0.13
C ASN A 168 4.73 5.98 0.07
N LEU A 169 5.02 4.72 -0.27
CA LEU A 169 6.35 4.13 -0.10
C LEU A 169 7.14 4.19 -1.41
N TYR A 170 8.45 4.40 -1.27
CA TYR A 170 9.37 4.48 -2.41
C TYR A 170 10.56 3.55 -2.20
N GLY A 171 11.03 2.94 -3.29
CA GLY A 171 12.28 2.18 -3.27
C GLY A 171 13.45 3.05 -2.81
N MET A 172 14.33 2.48 -2.00
CA MET A 172 15.47 3.17 -1.36
C MET A 172 15.12 4.32 -0.41
N ASN A 173 13.84 4.58 -0.15
CA ASN A 173 13.40 5.56 0.84
C ASN A 173 13.17 4.90 2.21
N LEU A 174 12.95 5.71 3.25
CA LEU A 174 12.65 5.26 4.60
C LEU A 174 11.14 5.03 4.77
N ILE A 175 10.75 3.83 5.20
CA ILE A 175 9.45 3.60 5.83
C ILE A 175 9.55 4.03 7.30
N THR A 176 8.62 4.85 7.77
CA THR A 176 8.56 5.35 9.15
C THR A 176 7.34 4.78 9.85
N LEU A 177 7.57 4.13 10.98
CA LEU A 177 6.56 3.38 11.73
C LEU A 177 6.34 4.01 13.11
N ALA A 178 5.07 4.19 13.48
CA ALA A 178 4.65 4.69 14.79
C ALA A 178 4.97 3.66 15.88
N ALA A 179 4.50 2.42 15.69
CA ALA A 179 4.66 1.29 16.59
C ALA A 179 5.26 0.08 15.86
N VAL A 180 6.07 -0.68 16.58
CA VAL A 180 6.69 -1.92 16.10
C VAL A 180 6.76 -2.92 17.26
N LYS A 181 6.67 -4.20 16.93
CA LYS A 181 6.98 -5.31 17.83
C LYS A 181 8.24 -6.02 17.35
N PHE A 182 9.06 -6.53 18.26
CA PHE A 182 10.34 -7.16 17.97
C PHE A 182 10.25 -8.68 18.13
N ARG A 183 10.92 -9.41 17.25
CA ARG A 183 11.12 -10.86 17.40
C ARG A 183 12.46 -11.12 18.08
N ARG A 184 12.47 -11.91 19.16
CA ARG A 184 13.72 -12.32 19.81
C ARG A 184 14.36 -13.50 19.10
N SER A 185 15.69 -13.49 19.05
CA SER A 185 16.44 -14.72 18.80
C SER A 185 16.33 -15.58 20.06
N ARG A 186 15.85 -16.82 19.95
CA ARG A 186 16.08 -17.77 21.05
C ARG A 186 17.58 -18.03 21.06
N ALA A 187 18.27 -17.62 22.12
CA ALA A 187 19.54 -18.23 22.45
C ALA A 187 19.27 -19.74 22.53
N THR A 188 19.77 -20.49 21.56
CA THR A 188 19.77 -21.95 21.61
C THR A 188 20.53 -22.36 22.86
N GLY A 189 19.79 -22.67 23.93
CA GLY A 189 20.32 -23.45 25.04
C GLY A 189 20.47 -24.91 24.59
N GLU A 190 21.69 -25.42 24.70
CA GLU A 190 22.14 -26.82 24.57
C GLU A 190 22.25 -27.32 23.11
N GLU A 191 23.40 -27.75 22.57
CA GLU A 191 24.44 -28.61 23.14
C GLU A 191 25.87 -28.07 22.96
N SER A 192 26.64 -28.11 24.05
CA SER A 192 28.09 -28.22 24.03
C SER A 192 28.52 -29.53 23.36
N ILE A 193 28.69 -29.53 22.04
CA ILE A 193 29.48 -30.58 21.38
C ILE A 193 30.94 -30.13 21.40
N ASN A 194 31.70 -30.74 22.32
CA ASN A 194 33.14 -30.87 22.22
C ASN A 194 33.54 -31.29 20.80
N ARG A 195 34.07 -30.37 20.01
CA ARG A 195 34.99 -30.70 18.91
C ARG A 195 36.37 -30.23 19.32
N GLY A 196 37.16 -31.20 19.78
CA GLY A 196 38.55 -31.02 20.14
C GLY A 196 39.39 -30.60 18.93
N SER A 197 40.39 -29.79 19.26
CA SER A 197 41.78 -29.75 18.77
C SER A 197 42.09 -30.02 17.29
N ASP A 198 42.89 -29.08 16.75
CA ASP A 198 43.77 -29.15 15.58
C ASP A 198 43.10 -28.96 14.21
N SER A 199 43.49 -28.02 13.35
CA SER A 199 44.77 -27.32 13.18
C SER A 199 44.61 -26.03 12.35
N LYS A 200 45.63 -25.18 12.47
CA LYS A 200 45.83 -23.83 11.93
C LYS A 200 45.56 -23.67 10.41
N THR A 201 44.78 -22.65 10.05
CA THR A 201 45.08 -21.77 8.90
C THR A 201 44.63 -20.35 9.24
N GLU A 202 45.59 -19.44 9.35
CA GLU A 202 45.41 -18.02 9.62
C GLU A 202 44.71 -17.31 8.46
N SER A 203 43.59 -16.65 8.75
CA SER A 203 43.21 -15.40 8.09
C SER A 203 42.82 -14.40 9.19
N GLN A 204 43.84 -13.68 9.68
CA GLN A 204 43.68 -12.55 10.59
C GLN A 204 42.85 -11.45 9.91
N TRP A 205 41.58 -11.36 10.26
CA TRP A 205 40.87 -10.08 10.27
C TRP A 205 40.70 -9.70 11.73
N ASN A 206 41.61 -8.84 12.22
CA ASN A 206 41.54 -8.26 13.56
C ASN A 206 40.48 -7.15 13.57
N PRO A 207 39.39 -7.24 14.36
CA PRO A 207 38.55 -6.09 14.65
C PRO A 207 39.12 -5.39 15.89
N SER A 208 40.31 -4.80 15.74
CA SER A 208 40.88 -3.92 16.76
C SER A 208 41.45 -2.69 16.08
N MET A 209 40.54 -1.92 15.49
CA MET A 209 40.70 -0.48 15.33
C MET A 209 39.90 0.17 16.46
N PRO A 210 40.51 1.03 17.31
CA PRO A 210 39.73 1.91 18.14
C PRO A 210 38.92 2.80 17.20
N SER A 211 37.59 2.69 17.27
CA SER A 211 36.69 3.53 16.49
C SER A 211 37.11 4.99 16.66
N PRO A 212 37.43 5.72 15.58
CA PRO A 212 37.72 7.14 15.70
C PRO A 212 36.44 7.81 16.13
N ALA A 213 36.44 8.32 17.36
CA ALA A 213 35.50 9.26 17.97
C ALA A 213 34.02 8.99 17.66
N THR A 214 33.27 8.64 18.70
CA THR A 214 31.82 8.79 18.84
C THR A 214 31.32 10.05 18.15
N ARG A 215 31.04 9.96 16.85
CA ARG A 215 30.10 10.85 16.19
C ARG A 215 28.78 10.32 16.69
N GLU A 216 28.20 11.01 17.65
CA GLU A 216 26.84 10.81 18.10
C GLU A 216 25.95 10.80 16.85
N THR A 217 25.66 9.62 16.33
CA THR A 217 24.59 9.49 15.36
C THR A 217 23.33 9.82 16.15
N PRO A 218 22.51 10.82 15.75
CA PRO A 218 21.27 11.14 16.45
C PRO A 218 20.22 10.01 16.37
N TYR A 219 20.60 8.88 15.77
CA TYR A 219 19.75 7.73 15.51
C TYR A 219 19.97 6.66 16.57
N THR A 220 18.89 6.27 17.24
CA THR A 220 18.88 5.20 18.24
C THR A 220 19.27 3.86 17.61
N ARG A 221 20.28 3.21 18.18
CA ARG A 221 20.61 1.82 17.90
C ARG A 221 19.75 0.93 18.80
N TRP A 222 19.07 -0.07 18.24
CA TRP A 222 18.22 -1.00 18.98
C TRP A 222 19.03 -2.25 19.35
N GLU A 223 19.14 -2.54 20.65
CA GLU A 223 19.84 -3.71 21.17
C GLU A 223 18.86 -4.68 21.81
N GLU A 224 19.02 -5.98 21.57
CA GLU A 224 18.10 -7.02 22.06
C GLU A 224 17.96 -7.04 23.59
N GLU A 225 19.02 -6.69 24.31
CA GLU A 225 19.08 -6.66 25.77
C GLU A 225 18.30 -5.50 26.39
N ASN A 226 18.06 -4.44 25.61
CA ASN A 226 17.41 -3.20 26.07
C ASN A 226 15.96 -3.07 25.54
N LEU A 227 15.40 -4.12 24.94
CA LEU A 227 14.03 -4.12 24.43
C LEU A 227 13.01 -4.32 25.56
N PRO A 228 12.03 -3.40 25.73
CA PRO A 228 10.92 -3.60 26.66
C PRO A 228 10.16 -4.89 26.34
N SER A 229 9.86 -5.70 27.36
CA SER A 229 9.12 -6.96 27.18
C SER A 229 7.77 -6.77 26.49
N SER A 230 7.11 -5.62 26.69
CA SER A 230 5.84 -5.28 26.04
C SER A 230 5.92 -5.12 24.52
N LEU A 231 7.11 -4.87 23.98
CA LEU A 231 7.33 -4.75 22.54
C LEU A 231 7.81 -6.06 21.92
N VAL A 232 7.99 -7.13 22.70
CA VAL A 232 8.52 -8.40 22.21
C VAL A 232 7.39 -9.38 21.94
N LEU A 233 7.40 -10.00 20.76
CA LEU A 233 6.55 -11.15 20.46
C LEU A 233 7.23 -12.42 20.97
N GLU A 234 6.74 -12.97 22.09
CA GLU A 234 7.33 -14.17 22.69
C GLU A 234 7.04 -15.46 21.91
N GLU A 235 5.89 -15.52 21.22
CA GLU A 235 5.41 -16.72 20.52
C GLU A 235 5.92 -16.82 19.07
N VAL A 236 6.53 -15.77 18.53
CA VAL A 236 6.88 -15.68 17.11
C VAL A 236 8.39 -15.79 16.91
N GLN A 237 8.80 -16.80 16.16
CA GLN A 237 10.22 -17.04 15.88
C GLN A 237 10.76 -16.14 14.76
N ARG A 238 12.06 -15.86 14.82
CA ARG A 238 12.79 -15.21 13.72
C ARG A 238 12.81 -16.08 12.48
N MET A 239 12.67 -15.43 11.33
CA MET A 239 12.77 -16.06 10.02
C MET A 239 13.90 -15.45 9.17
N SER A 240 14.59 -14.44 9.68
CA SER A 240 15.67 -13.74 8.99
C SER A 240 17.01 -13.91 9.70
N VAL A 241 18.10 -13.64 8.95
CA VAL A 241 19.47 -13.52 9.47
C VAL A 241 19.85 -12.05 9.73
N CYS A 242 18.87 -11.15 9.73
CA CYS A 242 19.08 -9.73 9.99
C CYS A 242 19.41 -9.50 11.48
N GLU A 243 20.11 -8.40 11.76
CA GLU A 243 20.43 -7.99 13.13
C GLU A 243 19.15 -7.67 13.91
N LEU A 244 18.18 -7.05 13.24
CA LEU A 244 16.90 -6.69 13.78
C LEU A 244 15.77 -7.34 12.98
N GLU A 245 14.79 -7.92 13.68
CA GLU A 245 13.58 -8.46 13.07
C GLU A 245 12.36 -7.91 13.82
N VAL A 246 11.49 -7.24 13.08
CA VAL A 246 10.36 -6.49 13.63
C VAL A 246 9.08 -6.77 12.85
N ASP A 247 7.96 -6.67 13.53
CA ASP A 247 6.60 -6.74 13.01
C ASP A 247 5.92 -5.39 13.22
N ALA A 248 5.18 -4.94 12.22
CA ALA A 248 4.37 -3.74 12.30
C ALA A 248 3.04 -3.95 11.60
N VAL A 249 2.02 -3.22 12.04
CA VAL A 249 0.73 -3.19 11.35
C VAL A 249 0.78 -2.06 10.32
N ALA A 250 0.15 -2.27 9.17
CA ALA A 250 0.16 -1.26 8.11
C ALA A 250 -0.46 0.10 8.55
N ALA A 251 -1.37 0.10 9.51
CA ALA A 251 -1.92 1.31 10.12
C ALA A 251 -0.87 2.19 10.81
N ASP A 252 0.24 1.61 11.25
CA ASP A 252 1.32 2.32 11.94
C ASP A 252 2.31 2.98 10.98
N VAL A 253 2.17 2.77 9.65
CA VAL A 253 2.99 3.43 8.64
C VAL A 253 2.63 4.90 8.59
N LEU A 254 3.59 5.80 8.77
CA LEU A 254 3.34 7.24 8.87
C LEU A 254 3.55 7.99 7.54
N ASN A 255 4.15 7.35 6.53
CA ASN A 255 4.47 7.95 5.24
C ASN A 255 3.23 8.49 4.49
N PHE A 256 2.03 7.96 4.76
CA PHE A 256 0.80 8.45 4.13
C PHE A 256 0.46 9.89 4.54
N LEU A 257 0.90 10.35 5.72
CA LEU A 257 0.65 11.72 6.20
C LEU A 257 1.39 12.77 5.35
N GLU A 258 2.38 12.36 4.57
CA GLU A 258 3.08 13.25 3.63
C GLU A 258 2.24 13.59 2.39
N ILE A 259 1.26 12.73 2.03
CA ILE A 259 0.43 12.91 0.82
C ILE A 259 -0.41 14.19 0.92
N GLU A 260 -1.06 14.42 2.06
CA GLU A 260 -1.97 15.57 2.25
C GLU A 260 -1.26 16.91 2.05
N ASN A 261 0.04 16.96 2.34
CA ASN A 261 0.85 18.17 2.26
C ASN A 261 1.43 18.44 0.86
N GLN A 262 1.24 17.54 -0.11
CA GLN A 262 1.93 17.59 -1.42
C GLN A 262 1.01 17.43 -2.64
N ILE A 263 -0.28 17.77 -2.51
CA ILE A 263 -1.24 17.70 -3.62
C ILE A 263 -0.71 18.50 -4.82
N GLY A 264 -0.58 17.84 -5.98
CA GLY A 264 -0.13 18.45 -7.24
C GLY A 264 1.38 18.47 -7.47
N ARG A 265 2.20 17.93 -6.56
CA ARG A 265 3.65 17.77 -6.77
C ARG A 265 4.03 16.29 -6.77
N ASN A 266 4.98 15.92 -7.62
CA ASN A 266 5.56 14.59 -7.59
C ASN A 266 6.67 14.57 -6.51
N PRO A 267 6.50 13.86 -5.38
CA PRO A 267 7.51 13.78 -4.31
C PRO A 267 8.89 13.33 -4.79
N GLY A 268 8.94 12.40 -5.76
CA GLY A 268 10.19 11.94 -6.35
C GLY A 268 10.94 13.04 -7.10
N LEU A 269 10.21 13.88 -7.85
CA LEU A 269 10.81 15.05 -8.49
C LEU A 269 11.22 16.11 -7.48
N GLN A 270 10.42 16.31 -6.43
CA GLN A 270 10.74 17.27 -5.37
C GLN A 270 12.08 16.92 -4.70
N ALA A 271 12.29 15.66 -4.34
CA ALA A 271 13.55 15.23 -3.73
C ALA A 271 14.77 15.45 -4.65
N ILE A 272 14.61 15.23 -5.96
CA ILE A 272 15.67 15.50 -6.96
C ILE A 272 15.97 17.00 -7.04
N TRP A 273 14.93 17.84 -7.08
CA TRP A 273 15.06 19.29 -7.08
C TRP A 273 15.71 19.82 -5.80
N ASP A 274 15.39 19.23 -4.65
CA ASP A 274 16.00 19.56 -3.38
C ASP A 274 17.50 19.25 -3.38
N ASP A 275 17.90 18.05 -3.84
CA ASP A 275 19.31 17.68 -3.97
C ASP A 275 20.07 18.61 -4.92
N GLU A 276 19.48 18.94 -6.07
CA GLU A 276 20.05 19.90 -7.02
C GLU A 276 20.28 21.28 -6.38
N ARG A 277 19.28 21.78 -5.63
CA ARG A 277 19.40 23.06 -4.90
C ARG A 277 20.55 23.04 -3.90
N HIS A 278 20.70 21.97 -3.12
CA HIS A 278 21.81 21.83 -2.18
C HIS A 278 23.17 21.78 -2.89
N ARG A 279 23.28 21.04 -4.00
CA ARG A 279 24.52 20.94 -4.77
C ARG A 279 24.94 22.30 -5.35
N ARG A 280 23.97 23.09 -5.82
CA ARG A 280 24.19 24.45 -6.34
C ARG A 280 24.60 25.45 -5.27
N GLN A 281 23.95 25.42 -4.11
CA GLN A 281 24.35 26.22 -2.95
C GLN A 281 25.81 25.98 -2.54
N GLN A 282 26.29 24.74 -2.64
CA GLN A 282 27.68 24.38 -2.35
C GLN A 282 28.66 24.80 -3.46
N SER A 283 28.20 24.99 -4.69
CA SER A 283 29.04 25.27 -5.87
C SER A 283 28.99 26.72 -6.37
N SER A 284 28.36 27.64 -5.62
CA SER A 284 28.26 29.09 -5.94
C SER A 284 27.54 29.44 -7.25
N TYR A 285 26.74 28.50 -7.81
CA TYR A 285 25.85 28.77 -8.94
C TYR A 285 24.45 29.08 -8.43
N THR A 286 23.95 30.29 -8.66
CA THR A 286 22.70 30.77 -8.04
C THR A 286 21.45 30.49 -8.86
N ASP A 287 21.57 30.38 -10.18
CA ASP A 287 20.39 30.40 -11.06
C ASP A 287 19.99 29.00 -11.55
N ILE A 288 18.69 28.74 -11.55
CA ILE A 288 18.08 27.56 -12.17
C ILE A 288 17.99 27.88 -13.67
N PRO A 289 18.68 27.15 -14.56
CA PRO A 289 18.48 27.36 -15.99
C PRO A 289 17.04 27.01 -16.32
N GLU A 290 16.35 27.92 -17.00
CA GLU A 290 15.03 27.64 -17.55
C GLU A 290 15.10 26.40 -18.44
N SER A 291 14.06 25.58 -18.39
CA SER A 291 13.94 24.46 -19.32
C SER A 291 14.12 24.99 -20.73
N GLN A 292 14.96 24.35 -21.55
CA GLN A 292 15.05 24.70 -22.96
C GLN A 292 13.64 24.73 -23.54
N ASP A 293 13.24 25.87 -24.10
CA ASP A 293 12.03 25.94 -24.88
C ASP A 293 12.11 24.84 -25.92
N ARG A 294 11.07 24.00 -25.98
CA ARG A 294 10.95 23.07 -27.09
C ARG A 294 10.84 23.94 -28.33
N GLU A 295 11.89 23.96 -29.15
CA GLU A 295 11.86 24.62 -30.45
C GLU A 295 10.58 24.22 -31.19
N PHE A 296 9.99 25.18 -31.90
CA PHE A 296 8.73 25.05 -32.65
C PHE A 296 8.58 23.67 -33.28
N VAL A 297 7.79 22.81 -32.63
CA VAL A 297 7.36 21.55 -33.23
C VAL A 297 6.25 21.90 -34.21
N GLU A 298 6.46 21.61 -35.49
CA GLU A 298 5.39 21.78 -36.49
C GLU A 298 4.17 20.95 -36.07
N ALA A 299 3.03 21.62 -35.92
CA ALA A 299 1.79 20.97 -35.55
C ALA A 299 1.41 19.92 -36.60
N SER A 300 1.08 18.72 -36.14
CA SER A 300 0.67 17.64 -37.05
C SER A 300 -0.71 17.93 -37.67
N ASP A 301 -0.99 17.36 -38.86
CA ASP A 301 -2.29 17.51 -39.51
C ASP A 301 -3.46 17.04 -38.62
N SER A 302 -3.23 16.01 -37.80
CA SER A 302 -4.21 15.50 -36.84
C SER A 302 -4.48 16.50 -35.71
N GLU A 303 -3.45 17.15 -35.20
CA GLU A 303 -3.55 18.20 -34.19
C GLU A 303 -4.37 19.39 -34.71
N LEU A 304 -4.08 19.87 -35.93
CA LEU A 304 -4.85 20.93 -36.58
C LEU A 304 -6.33 20.53 -36.76
N ALA A 305 -6.59 19.28 -37.15
CA ALA A 305 -7.95 18.75 -37.27
C ALA A 305 -8.68 18.72 -35.92
N PHE A 306 -8.01 18.29 -34.85
CA PHE A 306 -8.59 18.27 -33.50
C PHE A 306 -8.82 19.68 -32.96
N ILE A 307 -7.89 20.62 -33.15
CA ILE A 307 -8.06 22.03 -32.76
C ILE A 307 -9.25 22.65 -33.48
N LYS A 308 -9.40 22.40 -34.79
CA LYS A 308 -10.54 22.92 -35.56
C LYS A 308 -11.86 22.37 -35.02
N ARG A 309 -11.94 21.06 -34.80
CA ARG A 309 -13.13 20.40 -34.24
C ARG A 309 -13.45 20.91 -32.83
N PHE A 310 -12.43 21.14 -32.00
CA PHE A 310 -12.59 21.69 -30.66
C PHE A 310 -13.15 23.12 -30.71
N LYS A 311 -12.62 23.97 -31.59
CA LYS A 311 -13.13 25.34 -31.81
C LYS A 311 -14.57 25.35 -32.31
N GLU A 312 -14.96 24.40 -33.16
CA GLU A 312 -16.35 24.24 -33.60
C GLU A 312 -17.27 23.86 -32.42
N ILE A 313 -16.87 22.90 -31.59
CA ILE A 313 -17.61 22.51 -30.38
C ILE A 313 -17.77 23.68 -29.39
N LEU A 314 -16.73 24.51 -29.21
CA LEU A 314 -16.80 25.68 -28.34
C LEU A 314 -17.79 26.73 -28.85
N ARG A 315 -17.82 26.98 -30.17
CA ARG A 315 -18.80 27.88 -30.80
C ARG A 315 -20.22 27.35 -30.65
N ASP A 316 -20.42 26.06 -30.89
CA ASP A 316 -21.73 25.42 -30.76
C ASP A 316 -22.27 25.47 -29.33
N LYS A 317 -21.38 25.40 -28.32
CA LYS A 317 -21.73 25.48 -26.90
C LYS A 317 -21.75 26.90 -26.31
N GLN A 318 -21.56 27.95 -27.13
CA GLN A 318 -21.51 29.36 -26.70
C GLN A 318 -20.51 29.64 -25.56
N PHE A 319 -19.38 28.91 -25.51
CA PHE A 319 -18.31 29.25 -24.58
C PHE A 319 -17.45 30.38 -25.17
N ASN A 320 -17.55 31.57 -24.59
CA ASN A 320 -16.67 32.70 -24.92
C ASN A 320 -15.37 32.53 -24.12
N VAL A 321 -14.33 31.98 -24.75
CA VAL A 321 -12.98 31.98 -24.19
C VAL A 321 -12.18 33.04 -24.96
N SER A 322 -12.00 34.21 -24.33
CA SER A 322 -11.02 35.20 -24.78
C SER A 322 -9.63 34.63 -24.53
N LEU A 323 -8.85 34.41 -25.60
CA LEU A 323 -7.52 33.80 -25.57
C LEU A 323 -6.40 34.72 -25.02
N GLU A 324 -6.75 35.84 -24.37
CA GLU A 324 -5.78 36.78 -23.80
C GLU A 324 -5.37 36.45 -22.35
N ASP A 325 -6.06 35.52 -21.67
CA ASP A 325 -5.75 35.11 -20.29
C ASP A 325 -4.99 33.77 -20.18
N ALA A 326 -4.33 33.33 -21.26
CA ALA A 326 -3.66 32.02 -21.33
C ALA A 326 -2.36 31.89 -20.51
N ASP A 327 -1.82 32.99 -19.98
CA ASP A 327 -0.58 32.99 -19.18
C ASP A 327 -0.81 32.81 -17.68
N SER A 328 -2.06 32.75 -17.24
CA SER A 328 -2.40 32.30 -15.89
C SER A 328 -3.29 31.09 -15.99
N PHE A 329 -2.69 29.89 -16.00
CA PHE A 329 -3.43 28.69 -15.62
C PHE A 329 -3.96 28.94 -14.20
N PRO A 330 -5.28 29.08 -14.00
CA PRO A 330 -5.80 29.01 -12.65
C PRO A 330 -5.45 27.60 -12.15
N GLU A 331 -5.05 27.46 -10.88
CA GLU A 331 -5.01 26.18 -10.17
C GLU A 331 -6.44 25.58 -10.11
N LEU A 332 -6.96 25.12 -11.25
CA LEU A 332 -8.23 24.42 -11.40
C LEU A 332 -7.96 22.92 -11.25
N SER A 333 -7.29 22.54 -10.16
CA SER A 333 -7.35 21.18 -9.62
C SER A 333 -8.39 21.05 -8.50
N GLN A 334 -9.16 22.11 -8.22
CA GLN A 334 -10.29 22.02 -7.32
C GLN A 334 -11.50 21.48 -8.08
N TYR A 335 -11.58 20.16 -8.20
CA TYR A 335 -12.89 19.52 -8.24
C TYR A 335 -13.63 19.99 -7.00
N SER A 336 -14.57 20.92 -7.17
CA SER A 336 -15.49 21.27 -6.11
C SER A 336 -16.20 20.00 -5.68
N ALA A 337 -15.93 19.56 -4.45
CA ALA A 337 -16.62 18.47 -3.78
C ALA A 337 -18.05 18.93 -3.44
N ALA A 338 -18.87 19.18 -4.46
CA ALA A 338 -20.31 19.31 -4.30
C ALA A 338 -20.87 17.91 -4.10
N LEU A 339 -20.67 17.37 -2.90
CA LEU A 339 -21.38 16.19 -2.42
C LEU A 339 -22.87 16.55 -2.42
N SER A 340 -23.60 16.00 -3.38
CA SER A 340 -25.05 15.89 -3.27
C SER A 340 -25.34 15.02 -2.05
N PRO A 341 -26.03 15.53 -1.01
CA PRO A 341 -26.46 14.71 0.10
C PRO A 341 -27.71 13.99 -0.38
N ASP A 342 -27.54 12.83 -1.02
CA ASP A 342 -28.48 11.70 -0.91
C ASP A 342 -27.97 10.48 -1.68
N ASP A 343 -28.13 9.35 -0.99
CA ASP A 343 -28.02 7.94 -1.42
C ASP A 343 -26.65 7.23 -1.43
N LEU A 344 -26.48 6.48 -0.31
CA LEU A 344 -25.55 5.40 0.03
C LEU A 344 -24.29 5.81 0.81
N LEU A 345 -24.10 5.15 1.96
CA LEU A 345 -22.94 5.15 2.87
C LEU A 345 -21.63 4.64 2.21
N CYS A 346 -21.38 4.95 0.94
CA CYS A 346 -20.24 4.47 0.18
C CYS A 346 -19.03 5.35 0.45
N ARG A 347 -17.91 4.75 0.85
CA ARG A 347 -16.64 5.45 1.09
C ARG A 347 -15.93 5.77 -0.23
N PRO A 348 -15.08 6.81 -0.30
CA PRO A 348 -14.24 7.08 -1.47
C PRO A 348 -13.30 5.90 -1.78
N ALA A 349 -13.12 5.56 -3.05
CA ALA A 349 -12.22 4.48 -3.48
C ALA A 349 -10.75 4.77 -3.18
N SER A 350 -10.38 6.06 -3.06
CA SER A 350 -9.04 6.51 -2.67
C SER A 350 -8.71 6.26 -1.20
N GLN A 351 -9.70 5.95 -0.36
CA GLN A 351 -9.45 5.69 1.05
C GLN A 351 -8.78 4.31 1.24
N VAL A 352 -7.62 4.29 1.89
CA VAL A 352 -6.96 3.06 2.32
C VAL A 352 -7.73 2.48 3.51
N HIS A 353 -8.08 1.20 3.44
CA HIS A 353 -8.76 0.53 4.54
C HIS A 353 -7.74 -0.15 5.44
N VAL A 354 -7.79 0.17 6.72
CA VAL A 354 -7.05 -0.56 7.74
C VAL A 354 -7.77 -1.87 8.05
N HIS A 355 -7.03 -2.97 8.10
CA HIS A 355 -7.54 -4.29 8.43
C HIS A 355 -6.91 -4.77 9.72
N GLN A 356 -7.50 -4.38 10.85
CA GLN A 356 -7.10 -4.80 12.20
C GLN A 356 -8.17 -5.67 12.83
N ASP A 357 -7.75 -6.49 13.79
CA ASP A 357 -8.68 -7.23 14.64
C ASP A 357 -9.40 -6.25 15.58
N ARG A 358 -10.73 -6.31 15.65
CA ARG A 358 -11.58 -5.33 16.32
C ARG A 358 -11.65 -5.51 17.85
N ASN A 359 -10.80 -6.38 18.40
CA ASN A 359 -10.79 -6.69 19.83
C ASN A 359 -10.00 -5.71 20.72
N THR A 360 -9.46 -4.63 20.16
CA THR A 360 -8.92 -3.52 20.95
C THR A 360 -10.03 -2.55 21.37
N GLY A 361 -10.80 -2.93 22.40
CA GLY A 361 -11.39 -2.02 23.40
C GLY A 361 -12.38 -0.92 22.98
N GLU A 362 -12.70 -0.70 21.70
CA GLU A 362 -13.59 0.40 21.29
C GLU A 362 -15.09 0.09 21.46
N ALA A 363 -15.46 -1.18 21.59
CA ALA A 363 -16.86 -1.57 21.84
C ALA A 363 -17.35 -1.23 23.27
N GLN A 364 -16.47 -0.91 24.22
CA GLN A 364 -16.85 -0.55 25.60
C GLN A 364 -16.88 0.96 25.85
N LEU A 365 -16.18 1.77 25.04
CA LEU A 365 -16.19 3.23 25.20
C LEU A 365 -17.40 3.90 24.54
N LEU A 366 -17.92 3.34 23.45
CA LEU A 366 -19.13 3.89 22.80
C LEU A 366 -20.44 3.52 23.52
N ALA A 367 -20.46 2.49 24.35
CA ALA A 367 -21.62 2.16 25.19
C ALA A 367 -21.71 3.01 26.47
N THR A 368 -20.60 3.60 26.92
CA THR A 368 -20.56 4.37 28.18
C THR A 368 -20.83 5.86 27.97
N PHE A 369 -20.75 6.37 26.73
CA PHE A 369 -21.04 7.77 26.39
C PHE A 369 -22.51 8.06 26.03
N LEU A 370 -23.37 7.04 25.95
CA LEU A 370 -24.81 7.19 25.72
C LEU A 370 -25.66 6.95 26.98
N GLN A 371 -25.03 6.94 28.17
CA GLN A 371 -25.72 6.79 29.46
C GLN A 371 -25.31 7.83 30.53
N GLN A 372 -24.82 9.01 30.14
CA GLN A 372 -24.73 10.17 31.04
C GLN A 372 -25.53 11.35 30.52
#